data_AF-A0AAD5BB72-F1
#
_entry.id   AF-A0AAD5BB72-F1
#
_cell.length_a   1.000
_cell.length_b   1.000
_cell.length_c   1.000
_cell.angle_alpha   90.00
_cell.angle_beta   90.00
_cell.angle_gamma   90.00
#
_symmetry.space_group_name_H-M   'P 1'
#
loop_
_entity.id
_entity.type
_entity.pdbx_description
1 polymer ?
#
loop_
_entity_poly.entity_id
_entity_poly.type
_entity_poly.pdbx_seq_one_letter_code
_entity_poly.pdbx_strand_id
1 'polypeptide(L)'
;MADVLHKLNFKVANASPEYKTRRKYQMIRFFTFSALSIFTLRLINKQTIIRQYIPTLFQQNHQPPTSYNFTTDAAVAVGAGTLACGSITGMIVMGTAWILDVSNFKEFGYRMKGLMGGYEKEKALSEMEVDEETKTLQDGLNDLLEGKYDDKE
;
A
#
# COMPACT_ATOMS: atom_id res chain seq x y z
N MET A 1 18.90 -13.37 -23.44
CA MET A 1 17.80 -12.48 -22.97
C MET A 1 18.30 -11.05 -22.68
N ALA A 2 19.44 -10.88 -22.01
CA ALA A 2 20.05 -9.55 -21.80
C ALA A 2 20.31 -8.79 -23.12
N ASP A 3 20.81 -9.49 -24.14
CA ASP A 3 21.10 -8.92 -25.46
C ASP A 3 19.86 -8.32 -26.16
N VAL A 4 18.71 -8.97 -26.01
CA VAL A 4 17.41 -8.48 -26.53
C VAL A 4 16.95 -7.25 -25.74
N LEU A 5 17.15 -7.23 -24.41
CA LEU A 5 16.79 -6.10 -23.55
C LEU A 5 17.63 -4.85 -23.84
N HIS A 6 18.91 -5.03 -24.15
CA HIS A 6 19.80 -3.95 -24.60
C HIS A 6 19.38 -3.43 -25.98
N LYS A 7 19.06 -4.31 -26.92
CA LYS A 7 18.58 -3.95 -28.26
C LYS A 7 17.27 -3.14 -28.23
N LEU A 8 16.40 -3.42 -27.27
CA LEU A 8 15.14 -2.70 -27.05
C LEU A 8 15.28 -1.50 -26.10
N ASN A 9 16.51 -1.14 -25.69
CA ASN A 9 16.84 0.00 -24.83
C ASN A 9 16.07 0.02 -23.49
N PHE A 10 15.82 -1.15 -22.90
CA PHE A 10 15.18 -1.22 -21.59
C PHE A 10 16.18 -0.90 -20.48
N LYS A 11 15.84 0.06 -19.60
CA LYS A 11 16.61 0.38 -18.37
C LYS A 11 16.91 -0.84 -17.48
N VAL A 12 16.08 -1.88 -17.58
CA VAL A 12 16.25 -3.13 -16.83
C VAL A 12 17.50 -3.90 -17.28
N ALA A 13 17.99 -3.72 -18.50
CA ALA A 13 19.18 -4.42 -19.00
C ALA A 13 20.40 -4.17 -18.10
N ASN A 14 20.64 -2.89 -17.77
CA ASN A 14 21.75 -2.41 -16.93
C ASN A 14 21.51 -2.55 -15.41
N ALA A 15 20.31 -2.97 -14.98
CA ALA A 15 19.98 -3.01 -13.57
C ALA A 15 20.72 -4.16 -12.85
N SER A 16 21.06 -3.93 -11.57
CA SER A 16 21.72 -4.92 -10.73
C SER A 16 20.88 -6.20 -10.60
N PRO A 17 21.52 -7.38 -10.42
CA PRO A 17 20.80 -8.64 -10.26
C PRO A 17 19.88 -8.65 -9.02
N GLU A 18 20.29 -7.96 -7.95
CA GLU A 18 19.50 -7.79 -6.74
C GLU A 18 18.20 -7.01 -7.00
N TYR A 19 18.29 -5.91 -7.76
CA TYR A 19 17.14 -5.10 -8.15
C TYR A 19 16.12 -5.91 -8.95
N LYS A 20 16.60 -6.68 -9.94
CA LYS A 20 15.75 -7.57 -10.76
C LYS A 20 15.03 -8.61 -9.90
N THR A 21 15.74 -9.18 -8.94
CA THR A 21 15.22 -10.21 -8.04
C THR A 21 14.15 -9.63 -7.10
N ARG A 22 14.41 -8.47 -6.49
CA ARG A 22 13.43 -7.76 -5.64
C ARG A 22 12.14 -7.46 -6.41
N ARG A 23 12.27 -6.91 -7.61
CA ARG A 23 11.13 -6.52 -8.44
C ARG A 23 10.30 -7.73 -8.89
N LYS A 24 10.95 -8.88 -9.11
CA LYS A 24 10.27 -10.16 -9.36
C LYS A 24 9.40 -10.59 -8.17
N TYR A 25 9.91 -10.46 -6.94
CA TYR A 25 9.12 -10.80 -5.75
C TYR A 25 7.92 -9.86 -5.54
N GLN A 26 8.11 -8.55 -5.69
CA GLN A 26 7.02 -7.56 -5.62
C GLN A 26 5.95 -7.84 -6.69
N MET A 27 6.39 -8.13 -7.92
CA MET A 27 5.53 -8.52 -9.03
C MET A 27 4.71 -9.77 -8.71
N ILE A 28 5.34 -10.83 -8.20
CA ILE A 28 4.64 -12.07 -7.83
C ILE A 28 3.56 -11.79 -6.78
N ARG A 29 3.88 -11.01 -5.73
CA ARG A 29 2.91 -10.66 -4.69
C ARG A 29 1.70 -9.93 -5.28
N PHE A 30 1.93 -8.93 -6.12
CA PHE A 30 0.87 -8.20 -6.81
C PHE A 30 -0.01 -9.12 -7.66
N PHE A 31 0.60 -9.99 -8.49
CA PHE A 31 -0.16 -10.90 -9.34
C PHE A 31 -0.95 -11.95 -8.53
N THR A 32 -0.41 -12.43 -7.42
CA THR A 32 -1.14 -13.35 -6.53
C THR A 32 -2.40 -12.70 -5.99
N PHE A 33 -2.32 -11.48 -5.46
CA PHE A 33 -3.51 -10.77 -4.98
C PHE A 33 -4.47 -10.39 -6.11
N SER A 34 -3.96 -10.07 -7.30
CA SER A 34 -4.78 -9.80 -8.49
C SER A 34 -5.54 -11.03 -8.97
N ALA A 35 -4.89 -12.20 -8.98
CA ALA A 35 -5.56 -13.45 -9.33
C ALA A 35 -6.63 -13.82 -8.29
N LEU A 36 -6.32 -13.62 -7.00
CA LEU A 36 -7.24 -13.88 -5.90
C LEU A 36 -8.45 -12.94 -5.93
N SER A 37 -8.28 -11.67 -6.30
CA SER A 37 -9.39 -10.72 -6.44
C SER A 37 -10.31 -11.10 -7.61
N ILE A 38 -9.76 -11.45 -8.77
CA ILE A 38 -10.54 -11.94 -9.92
C ILE A 38 -11.32 -13.20 -9.56
N PHE A 39 -10.66 -14.15 -8.89
CA PHE A 39 -11.29 -15.39 -8.44
C PHE A 39 -12.45 -15.10 -7.47
N THR A 40 -12.23 -14.22 -6.51
CA THR A 40 -13.23 -13.84 -5.51
C THR A 40 -14.43 -13.13 -6.15
N LEU A 41 -14.19 -12.19 -7.07
CA LEU A 41 -15.24 -11.50 -7.82
C LEU A 41 -16.07 -12.48 -8.66
N ARG A 42 -15.45 -13.48 -9.27
CA ARG A 42 -16.17 -14.55 -9.98
C ARG A 42 -17.03 -15.39 -9.04
N LEU A 43 -16.51 -15.74 -7.87
CA LEU A 43 -17.31 -16.46 -6.87
C LEU A 43 -18.51 -15.64 -6.44
N ILE A 44 -18.33 -14.36 -6.13
CA ILE A 44 -19.42 -13.45 -5.74
C ILE A 44 -20.47 -13.38 -6.85
N ASN A 45 -20.07 -13.14 -8.10
CA ASN A 45 -21.00 -13.06 -9.22
C ASN A 45 -21.85 -14.33 -9.35
N LYS A 46 -21.20 -15.51 -9.29
CA LYS A 46 -21.92 -16.79 -9.33
C LYS A 46 -22.88 -16.95 -8.14
N GLN A 47 -22.47 -16.56 -6.94
CA GLN A 47 -23.32 -16.61 -5.74
C GLN A 47 -24.54 -15.68 -5.87
N THR A 48 -24.36 -14.47 -6.41
CA THR A 48 -25.46 -13.52 -6.62
C THR A 48 -26.48 -14.07 -7.61
N ILE A 49 -26.06 -14.68 -8.72
CA ILE A 49 -26.97 -15.26 -9.72
C ILE A 49 -27.78 -16.40 -9.11
N ILE A 50 -27.16 -17.31 -8.35
CA ILE A 50 -27.85 -18.47 -7.75
C ILE A 50 -28.92 -18.03 -6.74
N ARG A 51 -28.72 -16.89 -6.08
CA ARG A 51 -29.65 -16.35 -5.07
C ARG A 51 -30.80 -15.53 -5.65
N GLN A 52 -30.84 -15.31 -6.97
CA GLN A 52 -31.96 -14.62 -7.60
C GLN A 52 -33.21 -15.49 -7.54
N TYR A 53 -34.23 -15.00 -6.84
CA TYR A 53 -35.54 -15.62 -6.82
C TYR A 53 -36.30 -15.29 -8.11
N ILE A 54 -36.67 -16.31 -8.88
CA ILE A 54 -37.54 -16.20 -10.05
C ILE A 54 -38.91 -16.78 -9.65
N PRO A 55 -39.95 -15.95 -9.48
CA PRO A 55 -41.27 -16.43 -9.07
C PRO A 55 -41.89 -17.31 -10.17
N THR A 56 -42.47 -18.43 -9.78
CA THR A 56 -43.31 -19.25 -10.66
C THR A 56 -44.73 -18.68 -10.74
N LEU A 57 -45.47 -18.99 -11.83
CA LEU A 57 -46.84 -18.48 -12.07
C LEU A 57 -47.82 -18.71 -10.92
N PHE A 58 -47.57 -19.71 -10.07
CA PHE A 58 -48.46 -20.09 -8.96
C PHE A 58 -47.91 -19.70 -7.57
N GLN A 59 -46.76 -19.02 -7.50
CA GLN A 59 -46.25 -18.49 -6.23
C GLN A 59 -46.89 -17.13 -5.94
N GLN A 60 -47.56 -17.01 -4.79
CA GLN A 60 -48.15 -15.77 -4.34
C GLN A 60 -47.03 -14.75 -4.02
N ASN A 61 -47.03 -13.60 -4.69
CA ASN A 61 -45.97 -12.57 -4.60
C ASN A 61 -45.83 -11.89 -3.21
N HIS A 62 -46.73 -12.19 -2.28
CA HIS A 62 -46.79 -11.55 -0.96
C HIS A 62 -45.92 -12.22 0.12
N GLN A 63 -45.37 -13.41 -0.14
CA GLN A 63 -44.56 -14.13 0.84
C GLN A 63 -43.12 -14.30 0.35
N PRO A 64 -42.12 -13.96 1.19
CA PRO A 64 -40.74 -14.28 0.89
C PRO A 64 -40.56 -15.81 0.80
N PRO A 65 -39.58 -16.30 0.04
CA PRO A 65 -39.37 -17.73 -0.15
C PRO A 65 -39.18 -18.44 1.20
N THR A 66 -40.02 -19.42 1.50
CA THR A 66 -40.04 -20.11 2.81
C THR A 66 -38.84 -21.04 3.04
N SER A 67 -38.07 -21.35 2.00
CA SER A 67 -36.84 -22.14 2.05
C SER A 67 -35.56 -21.32 2.30
N TYR A 68 -35.68 -19.99 2.45
CA TYR A 68 -34.52 -19.09 2.57
C TYR A 68 -34.03 -18.98 4.02
N ASN A 69 -32.78 -19.40 4.27
CA ASN A 69 -32.13 -19.20 5.56
C ASN A 69 -31.33 -17.90 5.59
N PHE A 70 -31.92 -16.86 6.19
CA PHE A 70 -31.33 -15.53 6.30
C PHE A 70 -29.96 -15.50 7.00
N THR A 71 -29.75 -16.37 8.01
CA THR A 71 -28.53 -16.34 8.82
C THR A 71 -27.32 -16.90 8.06
N THR A 72 -27.51 -18.04 7.38
CA THR A 72 -26.48 -18.64 6.55
C THR A 72 -26.17 -17.78 5.33
N ASP A 73 -27.20 -17.17 4.71
CA ASP A 73 -27.01 -16.32 3.55
C ASP A 73 -26.17 -15.08 3.87
N ALA A 74 -26.49 -14.42 5.00
CA ALA A 74 -25.75 -13.27 5.52
C ALA A 74 -24.30 -13.65 5.86
N ALA A 75 -24.07 -14.78 6.52
CA ALA A 75 -22.72 -15.24 6.85
C ALA A 75 -21.86 -15.44 5.59
N VAL A 76 -22.43 -16.07 4.55
CA VAL A 76 -21.71 -16.28 3.28
C VAL A 76 -21.47 -14.95 2.55
N ALA A 77 -22.43 -14.02 2.58
CA ALA A 77 -22.27 -12.70 1.96
C ALA A 77 -21.15 -11.89 2.64
N VAL A 78 -21.13 -11.85 3.98
CA VAL A 78 -20.07 -11.18 4.74
C VAL A 78 -18.71 -11.83 4.51
N GLY A 79 -18.65 -13.17 4.49
CA GLY A 79 -17.42 -13.90 4.22
C GLY A 79 -16.86 -13.60 2.83
N ALA A 80 -17.71 -13.64 1.80
CA ALA A 80 -17.32 -13.33 0.43
C ALA A 80 -16.90 -11.85 0.28
N GLY A 81 -17.63 -10.92 0.90
CA GLY A 81 -17.30 -9.50 0.91
C GLY A 81 -15.97 -9.20 1.61
N THR A 82 -15.70 -9.86 2.73
CA THR A 82 -14.43 -9.73 3.46
C THR A 82 -13.26 -10.26 2.63
N LEU A 83 -13.43 -11.42 1.97
CA LEU A 83 -12.44 -11.96 1.05
C LEU A 83 -12.16 -11.00 -0.11
N ALA A 84 -13.21 -10.41 -0.69
CA ALA A 84 -13.09 -9.44 -1.78
C ALA A 84 -12.33 -8.19 -1.33
N CYS A 85 -12.73 -7.61 -0.20
CA CYS A 85 -12.09 -6.43 0.37
C CYS A 85 -10.60 -6.69 0.65
N GLY A 86 -10.26 -7.81 1.30
CA GLY A 86 -8.89 -8.19 1.60
C GLY A 86 -8.05 -8.39 0.34
N SER A 87 -8.61 -9.06 -0.67
CA SER A 87 -7.91 -9.33 -1.93
C SER A 87 -7.65 -8.07 -2.76
N ILE A 88 -8.64 -7.19 -2.89
CA ILE A 88 -8.54 -5.92 -3.62
C ILE A 88 -7.59 -4.97 -2.90
N THR A 89 -7.72 -4.86 -1.57
CA THR A 89 -6.81 -4.03 -0.77
C THR A 89 -5.37 -4.54 -0.86
N GLY A 90 -5.16 -5.85 -0.76
CA GLY A 90 -3.84 -6.47 -0.93
C GLY A 90 -3.25 -6.22 -2.32
N MET A 91 -4.08 -6.28 -3.37
CA MET A 91 -3.68 -5.95 -4.74
C MET A 91 -3.24 -4.49 -4.86
N ILE A 92 -4.00 -3.55 -4.29
CA ILE A 92 -3.66 -2.12 -4.30
C ILE A 92 -2.35 -1.88 -3.54
N VAL A 93 -2.21 -2.39 -2.31
CA VAL A 93 -1.01 -2.20 -1.48
C VAL A 93 0.23 -2.81 -2.12
N MET A 94 0.13 -4.03 -2.64
CA MET A 94 1.28 -4.68 -3.30
C MET A 94 1.59 -4.03 -4.66
N GLY A 95 0.58 -3.53 -5.36
CA GLY A 95 0.74 -2.78 -6.61
C GLY A 95 1.43 -1.44 -6.38
N THR A 96 1.03 -0.68 -5.36
CA THR A 96 1.70 0.58 -5.00
C THR A 96 3.14 0.33 -4.53
N ALA A 97 3.36 -0.71 -3.73
CA ALA A 97 4.71 -1.13 -3.33
C ALA A 97 5.59 -1.52 -4.53
N TRP A 98 5.01 -2.14 -5.57
CA TRP A 98 5.74 -2.49 -6.79
C TRP A 98 6.06 -1.28 -7.67
N ILE A 99 5.12 -0.34 -7.83
CA ILE A 99 5.32 0.88 -8.62
C ILE A 99 6.38 1.78 -7.98
N LEU A 100 6.30 1.96 -6.66
CA LEU A 100 7.21 2.81 -5.90
C LEU A 100 8.52 2.13 -5.53
N ASP A 101 8.66 0.84 -5.84
CA ASP A 101 9.80 0.01 -5.52
C ASP A 101 10.17 0.06 -4.03
N VAL A 102 9.16 -0.25 -3.22
CA VAL A 102 9.24 -0.23 -1.76
C VAL A 102 9.01 -1.65 -1.22
N SER A 103 9.78 -2.02 -0.21
CA SER A 103 9.72 -3.35 0.40
C SER A 103 9.22 -3.34 1.84
N ASN A 104 9.26 -2.19 2.50
CA ASN A 104 8.90 -2.03 3.91
C ASN A 104 8.25 -0.65 4.17
N PHE A 105 7.51 -0.54 5.28
CA PHE A 105 6.81 0.71 5.64
C PHE A 105 7.75 1.89 5.89
N LYS A 106 8.97 1.65 6.35
CA LYS A 106 9.95 2.72 6.60
C LYS A 106 10.46 3.32 5.29
N GLU A 107 10.79 2.46 4.32
CA GLU A 107 11.16 2.83 2.95
C GLU A 107 10.00 3.52 2.23
N PHE A 108 8.75 3.08 2.48
CA PHE A 108 7.56 3.78 1.98
C PHE A 108 7.52 5.23 2.48
N GLY A 109 7.70 5.44 3.79
CA GLY A 109 7.72 6.77 4.40
C GLY A 109 8.79 7.67 3.79
N TYR A 110 10.02 7.18 3.63
CA TYR A 110 11.11 7.95 3.02
C TYR A 110 10.84 8.29 1.55
N ARG A 111 10.37 7.32 0.75
CA ARG A 111 10.04 7.53 -0.66
C ARG A 111 8.88 8.50 -0.84
N MET A 112 7.86 8.40 0.02
CA MET A 112 6.70 9.28 -0.02
C MET A 112 7.06 10.70 0.44
N LYS A 113 7.90 10.83 1.47
CA LYS A 113 8.45 12.12 1.89
C LYS A 113 9.25 12.79 0.76
N GLY A 114 10.05 12.02 0.02
CA GLY A 114 10.76 12.50 -1.16
C GLY A 114 9.80 12.96 -2.27
N LEU A 115 8.80 12.14 -2.61
CA LEU A 115 7.80 12.46 -3.63
C LEU A 115 6.94 13.68 -3.29
N MET A 116 6.63 13.89 -2.01
CA MET A 116 5.83 15.03 -1.53
C MET A 116 6.67 16.30 -1.30
N GLY A 117 7.95 16.32 -1.68
CA GLY A 117 8.84 17.47 -1.50
C GLY A 117 9.25 17.73 -0.05
N GLY A 118 9.04 16.75 0.84
CA GLY A 118 9.41 16.87 2.26
C GLY A 118 10.91 17.04 2.49
N TYR A 119 11.75 16.50 1.60
CA TYR A 119 13.20 16.71 1.66
C TYR A 119 13.59 18.15 1.30
N GLU A 120 12.95 18.73 0.29
CA GLU A 120 13.16 20.13 -0.11
C GLU A 120 12.66 21.09 0.97
N LYS A 121 11.52 20.77 1.61
CA LYS A 121 10.99 21.55 2.74
C LYS A 121 11.85 21.42 4.00
N GLU A 122 12.42 20.25 4.29
CA GLU A 122 13.39 20.11 5.39
C GLU A 122 14.66 20.91 5.12
N LYS A 123 15.16 20.88 3.89
CA LYS A 123 16.31 21.67 3.50
C LYS A 123 16.02 23.18 3.59
N ALA A 124 14.88 23.62 3.09
CA ALA A 124 14.44 25.02 3.20
C ALA A 124 14.24 25.46 4.66
N LEU A 125 13.74 24.57 5.53
CA LEU A 125 13.60 24.83 6.97
C LEU A 125 14.96 24.87 7.68
N SER A 126 15.91 24.02 7.26
CA SER A 126 17.29 24.03 7.75
C SER A 126 18.09 25.25 7.29
N GLU A 127 17.73 25.83 6.15
CA GLU A 127 18.36 27.03 5.58
C GLU A 127 17.68 28.32 6.04
N MET A 128 16.52 28.24 6.70
CA MET A 128 15.88 29.40 7.33
C MET A 128 16.76 29.91 8.48
N GLU A 129 16.88 31.23 8.57
CA GLU A 129 17.58 31.87 9.68
C GLU A 129 16.90 31.47 11.00
N VAL A 130 17.69 30.82 11.84
CA VAL A 130 17.31 30.48 13.21
C VAL A 130 17.13 31.79 13.98
N ASP A 131 15.95 31.95 14.59
CA ASP A 131 15.60 33.10 15.41
C ASP A 131 16.64 33.34 16.52
N GLU A 132 16.89 34.60 16.90
CA GLU A 132 17.99 34.95 17.82
C GLU A 132 17.88 34.25 19.18
N GLU A 133 16.65 34.05 19.68
CA GLU A 133 16.40 33.29 20.92
C GLU A 133 16.79 31.81 20.78
N THR A 134 16.64 31.24 19.59
CA THR A 134 16.99 29.83 19.34
C THR A 134 18.50 29.66 19.13
N LYS A 135 19.17 30.66 18.54
CA LYS A 135 20.65 30.69 18.45
C LYS A 135 21.30 30.77 19.83
N THR A 136 20.83 31.66 20.69
CA THR A 136 21.35 31.81 22.06
C THR A 136 21.16 30.54 22.90
N LEU A 137 20.03 29.84 22.72
CA LEU A 137 19.82 28.54 23.36
C LEU A 137 20.71 27.43 22.77
N GLN A 138 20.93 27.40 21.45
CA GLN A 138 21.82 26.44 20.81
C GLN A 138 23.27 26.63 21.23
N ASP A 139 23.76 27.86 21.29
CA ASP A 139 25.12 28.17 21.72
C ASP A 139 25.32 27.83 23.19
N GLY A 140 24.36 28.16 24.07
CA GLY A 140 24.42 27.78 25.48
C GLY A 140 24.39 26.26 25.71
N LEU A 141 23.65 25.51 24.89
CA LEU A 141 23.65 24.04 24.94
C LEU A 141 24.94 23.44 24.40
N ASN A 142 25.52 24.01 23.33
CA ASN A 142 26.81 23.57 22.79
C ASN A 142 27.95 23.86 23.76
N ASP A 143 27.98 25.03 24.41
CA ASP A 143 29.00 25.34 25.42
C ASP A 143 28.91 24.40 26.64
N LEU A 144 27.69 24.03 27.05
CA LEU A 144 27.47 23.03 28.10
C LEU A 144 27.96 21.62 27.69
N LEU A 145 27.76 21.24 26.43
CA LEU A 145 28.15 19.94 25.87
C LEU A 145 29.66 19.84 25.60
N GLU A 146 30.28 20.94 25.20
CA GLU A 146 31.73 21.05 24.99
C GLU A 146 32.51 21.18 26.32
N GLY A 147 31.80 21.30 27.44
CA GLY A 147 32.41 21.35 28.77
C GLY A 147 33.21 22.63 29.02
N LYS A 148 32.94 23.70 28.26
CA LYS A 148 33.47 25.04 28.53
C LYS A 148 32.69 25.65 29.68
N TYR A 149 32.93 25.16 30.88
CA TYR A 149 32.67 25.96 32.06
C TYR A 149 33.69 27.10 32.03
N ASP A 150 33.21 28.35 32.05
CA ASP A 150 34.05 29.50 32.36
C ASP A 150 34.62 29.25 33.77
N ASP A 151 35.81 28.64 33.84
CA ASP A 151 36.69 28.71 34.99
C ASP A 151 37.18 30.17 35.08
N LYS A 152 36.33 31.04 35.64
CA LYS A 152 36.73 32.36 36.09
C LYS A 152 36.23 32.57 37.51
N GLU A 153 37.22 32.85 38.36
CA GLU A 153 37.19 33.26 39.76
C GLU A 153 36.04 34.19 40.15
#